data_AF-X0W0X5-F1
#
_entry.id   AF-X0W0X5-F1
#
_cell.length_a   1.000
_cell.length_b   1.000
_cell.length_c   1.000
_cell.angle_alpha   90.00
_cell.angle_beta   90.00
_cell.angle_gamma   90.00
#
_symmetry.space_group_name_H-M   'P 1'
#
loop_
_entity.id
_entity.type
_entity.pdbx_description
1 polymer ?
#
loop_
_entity_poly.entity_id
_entity_poly.type
_entity_poly.pdbx_seq_one_letter_code
_entity_poly.pdbx_strand_id
1 'polypeptide(L)'
;MAEDYSMQAKVYPGSEGMLSLVDMLDYFEKHGAMRVSDLHIKVGSQPAYRIDGELTKLKGQVVTKEIAEKLIHPLLSEQNMAKLKSRYHVDCSYRRRNLQFRINVFFENDGICAAIRALGLDVPKIEAIGFANNVWKDIINLKHGLVLITGITGAGKSTTIASLIDRISNKRACRIITIEDPIEYIFKQKNCLISQREVGRDVKTFHDGLR
;
A
#
# COMPACT_ATOMS: atom_id res chain seq x y z
N MET A 1 -17.09 8.97 20.61
CA MET A 1 -15.66 9.31 20.75
C MET A 1 -14.93 9.17 19.41
N ALA A 2 -15.42 9.82 18.35
CA ALA A 2 -14.95 9.57 16.98
C ALA A 2 -14.70 10.85 16.15
N GLU A 3 -14.78 12.05 16.76
CA GLU A 3 -14.68 13.31 16.00
C GLU A 3 -13.26 13.89 15.88
N ASP A 4 -12.25 13.36 16.59
CA ASP A 4 -10.90 13.96 16.64
C ASP A 4 -9.85 13.37 15.69
N TYR A 5 -10.19 12.32 14.91
CA TYR A 5 -9.23 11.61 14.07
C TYR A 5 -9.51 11.85 12.58
N SER A 6 -8.98 12.96 12.06
CA SER A 6 -9.01 13.28 10.63
C SER A 6 -7.61 13.25 10.02
N MET A 7 -7.46 12.64 8.85
CA MET A 7 -6.19 12.67 8.10
C MET A 7 -5.78 14.09 7.66
N GLN A 8 -6.72 15.03 7.61
CA GLN A 8 -6.48 16.44 7.28
C GLN A 8 -6.18 17.29 8.52
N ALA A 9 -6.34 16.75 9.73
CA ALA A 9 -6.03 17.48 10.96
C ALA A 9 -4.52 17.76 11.00
N LYS A 10 -4.17 19.05 11.13
CA LYS A 10 -2.78 19.49 11.24
C LYS A 10 -2.29 19.32 12.67
N VAL A 11 -1.73 18.15 12.96
CA VAL A 11 -1.40 17.71 14.32
C VAL A 11 0.10 17.64 14.60
N TYR A 12 0.94 17.66 13.56
CA TYR A 12 2.39 17.59 13.71
C TYR A 12 3.05 18.97 13.52
N PRO A 13 3.73 19.54 14.53
CA PRO A 13 4.48 20.78 14.39
C PRO A 13 5.81 20.56 13.66
N GLY A 14 5.81 20.81 12.34
CA GLY A 14 7.00 20.83 11.50
C GLY A 14 7.72 22.19 11.53
N SER A 15 8.90 22.27 10.91
CA SER A 15 9.69 23.52 10.86
C SER A 15 9.04 24.64 10.06
N GLU A 16 8.21 24.31 9.06
CA GLU A 16 7.52 25.27 8.19
C GLU A 16 6.03 25.44 8.55
N GLY A 17 5.62 24.92 9.71
CA GLY A 17 4.25 24.99 10.21
C GLY A 17 3.65 23.63 10.56
N MET A 18 2.37 23.64 10.89
CA MET A 18 1.63 22.42 11.25
C MET A 18 1.35 21.57 10.01
N LEU A 19 1.67 20.28 10.09
CA LEU A 19 1.46 19.28 9.05
C LEU A 19 0.37 18.29 9.48
N SER A 20 -0.46 17.92 8.52
CA SER A 20 -1.36 16.77 8.60
C SER A 20 -0.72 15.52 8.02
N LEU A 21 -1.33 14.36 8.25
CA LEU A 21 -0.91 13.14 7.58
C LEU A 21 -1.06 13.27 6.05
N VAL A 22 -2.11 13.94 5.57
CA VAL A 22 -2.30 14.22 4.16
C VAL A 22 -1.13 15.04 3.58
N ASP A 23 -0.65 16.07 4.29
CA ASP A 23 0.50 16.86 3.85
C ASP A 23 1.76 15.98 3.72
N MET A 24 1.93 15.03 4.65
CA MET A 24 3.02 14.06 4.61
C MET A 24 2.89 13.07 3.43
N LEU A 25 1.68 12.59 3.12
CA LEU A 25 1.46 11.69 1.98
C LEU A 25 1.61 12.43 0.63
N ASP A 26 1.19 13.69 0.55
CA ASP A 26 1.35 14.53 -0.64
C ASP A 26 2.84 14.80 -0.96
N TYR A 27 3.72 14.69 0.02
CA TYR A 27 5.17 14.81 -0.18
C TYR A 27 5.72 13.76 -1.16
N PHE A 28 5.17 12.53 -1.15
CA PHE A 28 5.56 11.46 -2.07
C PHE A 28 5.23 11.81 -3.52
N GLU A 29 4.06 12.41 -3.77
CA GLU A 29 3.69 12.83 -5.12
C GLU A 29 4.57 13.97 -5.62
N LYS A 30 4.84 14.96 -4.75
CA LYS A 30 5.65 16.13 -5.11
C LYS A 30 7.09 15.79 -5.50
N HIS A 31 7.67 14.74 -4.90
CA HIS A 31 9.07 14.36 -5.10
C HIS A 31 9.26 13.05 -5.87
N GLY A 32 8.17 12.34 -6.18
CA GLY A 32 8.16 11.07 -6.89
C GLY A 32 8.39 9.87 -5.98
N ALA A 33 7.49 8.87 -6.06
CA ALA A 33 7.55 7.65 -5.25
C ALA A 33 8.77 6.74 -5.53
N MET A 34 9.48 6.94 -6.64
CA MET A 34 10.75 6.26 -6.90
C MET A 34 11.88 6.80 -6.02
N ARG A 35 11.84 8.09 -5.69
CA ARG A 35 12.82 8.77 -4.86
C ARG A 35 12.45 8.68 -3.38
N VAL A 36 11.19 8.94 -3.06
CA VAL A 36 10.65 8.84 -1.69
C VAL A 36 9.86 7.55 -1.58
N SER A 37 10.43 6.53 -0.93
CA SER A 37 9.84 5.18 -0.91
C SER A 37 8.98 4.91 0.31
N ASP A 38 9.37 5.42 1.49
CA ASP A 38 8.72 5.13 2.76
C ASP A 38 8.59 6.38 3.63
N LEU A 39 7.58 6.42 4.50
CA LEU A 39 7.40 7.33 5.62
C LEU A 39 7.27 6.51 6.90
N HIS A 40 8.08 6.84 7.89
CA HIS A 40 8.10 6.20 9.20
C HIS A 40 7.64 7.19 10.27
N ILE A 41 6.68 6.77 11.09
CA ILE A 41 6.17 7.53 12.24
C ILE A 41 6.39 6.66 13.47
N LYS A 42 7.10 7.21 14.46
CA LYS A 42 7.46 6.53 15.71
C LYS A 42 7.57 7.54 16.84
N VAL A 43 7.06 7.19 18.01
CA VAL A 43 7.20 7.98 19.25
C VAL A 43 8.67 8.15 19.61
N GLY A 44 9.07 9.35 20.05
CA GLY A 44 10.45 9.62 20.45
C GLY A 44 11.40 9.96 19.29
N SER A 45 10.92 9.97 18.04
CA SER A 45 11.66 10.48 16.88
C SER A 45 10.82 11.48 16.09
N GLN A 46 11.47 12.35 15.31
CA GLN A 46 10.81 13.04 14.21
C GLN A 46 10.37 12.01 13.16
N PRO A 47 9.26 12.24 12.42
CA PRO A 47 8.90 11.40 11.29
C PRO A 47 10.04 11.40 10.26
N ALA A 48 10.26 10.26 9.60
CA ALA A 48 11.38 10.10 8.69
C ALA A 48 10.91 9.54 7.35
N TYR A 49 11.34 10.16 6.26
CA TYR A 49 11.20 9.58 4.94
C TYR A 49 12.40 8.72 4.60
N ARG A 50 12.19 7.66 3.83
CA ARG A 50 13.27 7.04 3.07
C ARG A 50 13.37 7.73 1.72
N ILE A 51 14.48 8.44 1.50
CA ILE A 51 14.78 9.18 0.27
C ILE A 51 16.03 8.56 -0.33
N ASP A 52 15.94 8.07 -1.56
CA ASP A 52 17.06 7.45 -2.29
C ASP A 52 17.74 6.30 -1.48
N GLY A 53 16.94 5.58 -0.68
CA GLY A 53 17.40 4.47 0.17
C GLY A 53 17.76 4.86 1.61
N GLU A 54 17.98 6.15 1.89
CA GLU A 54 18.44 6.65 3.18
C GLU A 54 17.32 7.29 4.02
N LEU A 55 17.36 7.11 5.34
CA LEU A 55 16.38 7.73 6.24
C LEU A 55 16.72 9.20 6.50
N THR A 56 15.83 10.09 6.07
CA THR A 56 15.90 11.54 6.28
C THR A 56 14.77 11.99 7.20
N LYS A 57 15.12 12.49 8.39
CA LYS A 57 14.16 13.00 9.38
C LYS A 57 13.60 14.36 8.94
N LEU A 58 12.29 14.53 9.09
CA LEU A 58 11.62 15.82 8.96
C LEU A 58 12.10 16.77 10.06
N LYS A 59 12.43 18.01 9.69
CA LYS A 59 12.67 19.06 10.67
C LYS A 59 11.36 19.41 11.37
N GLY A 60 11.37 19.43 12.70
CA GLY A 60 10.19 19.67 13.52
C GLY A 60 10.36 19.12 14.94
N GLN A 61 9.26 18.96 15.66
CA GLN A 61 9.30 18.36 16.99
C GLN A 61 9.40 16.84 16.94
N VAL A 62 9.81 16.25 18.07
CA VAL A 62 9.73 14.81 18.27
C VAL A 62 8.25 14.40 18.37
N VAL A 63 7.89 13.28 17.74
CA VAL A 63 6.54 12.72 17.82
C VAL A 63 6.27 12.22 19.25
N THR A 64 5.23 12.76 19.88
CA THR A 64 4.69 12.27 21.16
C THR A 64 3.70 11.13 20.92
N LYS A 65 3.31 10.41 21.98
CA LYS A 65 2.27 9.37 21.91
C LYS A 65 0.96 9.91 21.33
N GLU A 66 0.53 11.08 21.79
CA GLU A 66 -0.69 11.74 21.31
C GLU A 66 -0.60 12.11 19.81
N ILE A 67 0.54 12.65 19.37
CA ILE A 67 0.76 12.98 17.94
C ILE A 67 0.76 11.69 17.11
N ALA A 68 1.40 10.62 17.57
CA ALA A 68 1.43 9.34 16.86
C ALA A 68 0.01 8.77 16.68
N GLU A 69 -0.79 8.74 17.74
CA GLU A 69 -2.19 8.30 17.67
C GLU A 69 -3.02 9.15 16.71
N LYS A 70 -2.90 10.48 16.79
CA LYS A 70 -3.61 11.41 15.89
C LYS A 70 -3.21 11.27 14.43
N LEU A 71 -1.96 10.93 14.13
CA LEU A 71 -1.50 10.67 12.76
C LEU A 71 -1.90 9.28 12.25
N ILE A 72 -1.85 8.24 13.11
CA ILE A 72 -1.93 6.84 12.66
C ILE A 72 -3.37 6.31 12.71
N HIS A 73 -4.16 6.62 13.74
CA HIS A 73 -5.53 6.11 13.85
C HIS A 73 -6.42 6.44 12.63
N PRO A 74 -6.34 7.63 12.01
CA PRO A 74 -7.13 7.94 10.81
C PRO A 74 -6.85 7.02 9.60
N LEU A 75 -5.75 6.28 9.58
CA LEU A 75 -5.42 5.32 8.51
C LEU A 75 -6.18 3.99 8.64
N LEU A 76 -6.78 3.72 9.80
CA LEU A 76 -7.32 2.42 10.13
C LEU A 76 -8.85 2.43 10.08
N SER A 77 -9.42 1.49 9.35
CA SER A 77 -10.84 1.16 9.49
C SER A 77 -11.12 0.57 10.87
N GLU A 78 -12.38 0.53 11.29
CA GLU A 78 -12.77 -0.11 12.56
C GLU A 78 -12.28 -1.57 12.65
N GLN A 79 -12.35 -2.31 11.54
CA GLN A 79 -11.85 -3.69 11.47
C GLN A 79 -10.33 -3.76 11.64
N ASN A 80 -9.59 -2.86 10.98
CA ASN A 80 -8.12 -2.82 11.12
C ASN A 80 -7.69 -2.35 12.51
N MET A 81 -8.46 -1.46 13.13
CA MET A 81 -8.27 -1.06 14.53
C MET A 81 -8.49 -2.25 15.49
N ALA A 82 -9.54 -3.05 15.26
CA ALA A 82 -9.76 -4.27 16.04
C ALA A 82 -8.64 -5.31 15.85
N LYS A 83 -8.13 -5.47 14.61
CA LYS A 83 -6.95 -6.30 14.34
C LYS A 83 -5.71 -5.78 15.07
N LEU A 84 -5.44 -4.48 15.02
CA LEU A 84 -4.31 -3.87 15.72
C LEU A 84 -4.37 -4.11 17.24
N LYS A 85 -5.55 -3.94 17.85
CA LYS A 85 -5.76 -4.18 19.29
C LYS A 85 -5.58 -5.65 19.69
N SER A 86 -5.94 -6.59 18.82
CA SER A 86 -5.87 -8.03 19.12
C SER A 86 -4.55 -8.69 18.74
N ARG A 87 -3.90 -8.23 17.67
CA ARG A 87 -2.69 -8.83 17.09
C ARG A 87 -1.42 -7.99 17.27
N TYR A 88 -1.55 -6.78 17.83
CA TYR A 88 -0.48 -5.80 17.98
C TYR A 88 0.17 -5.29 16.68
N HIS A 89 -0.37 -5.68 15.53
CA HIS A 89 -0.01 -5.17 14.21
C HIS A 89 -1.18 -5.31 13.22
N VAL A 90 -1.14 -4.54 12.14
CA VAL A 90 -2.04 -4.64 11.00
C VAL A 90 -1.36 -4.11 9.73
N ASP A 91 -1.51 -4.85 8.63
CA ASP A 91 -1.22 -4.36 7.28
C ASP A 91 -2.55 -3.89 6.64
N CYS A 92 -2.51 -2.76 5.94
CA CYS A 92 -3.62 -2.27 5.12
C CYS A 92 -3.09 -1.47 3.92
N SER A 93 -4.00 -1.11 3.00
CA SER A 93 -3.68 -0.12 1.97
C SER A 93 -4.50 1.16 2.11
N TYR A 94 -3.91 2.26 1.67
CA TYR A 94 -4.60 3.53 1.51
C TYR A 94 -4.31 4.10 0.13
N ARG A 95 -5.35 4.53 -0.58
CA ARG A 95 -5.20 5.15 -1.89
C ARG A 95 -5.36 6.64 -1.76
N ARG A 96 -4.43 7.38 -2.37
CA ARG A 96 -4.54 8.83 -2.49
C ARG A 96 -4.08 9.27 -3.87
N ARG A 97 -5.00 9.93 -4.60
CA ARG A 97 -4.76 10.44 -5.96
C ARG A 97 -4.12 9.35 -6.85
N ASN A 98 -2.86 9.52 -7.24
CA ASN A 98 -2.13 8.64 -8.16
C ASN A 98 -1.12 7.74 -7.45
N LEU A 99 -1.21 7.60 -6.13
CA LEU A 99 -0.40 6.67 -5.35
C LEU A 99 -1.29 5.71 -4.55
N GLN A 100 -0.78 4.49 -4.43
CA GLN A 100 -1.26 3.53 -3.45
C GLN A 100 -0.20 3.43 -2.35
N PHE A 101 -0.64 3.35 -1.11
CA PHE A 101 0.24 3.21 0.04
C PHE A 101 -0.03 1.87 0.69
N ARG A 102 1.02 1.09 0.92
CA ARG A 102 0.98 -0.03 1.85
C ARG A 102 1.36 0.49 3.22
N ILE A 103 0.49 0.29 4.19
CA ILE A 103 0.65 0.76 5.55
C ILE A 103 0.79 -0.45 6.46
N ASN A 104 1.85 -0.46 7.25
CA ASN A 104 2.02 -1.39 8.35
C ASN A 104 2.00 -0.60 9.65
N VAL A 105 1.00 -0.86 10.50
CA VAL A 105 0.87 -0.26 11.83
C VAL A 105 1.13 -1.32 12.87
N PHE A 106 1.92 -1.00 13.89
CA PHE A 106 2.29 -1.93 14.96
C PHE A 106 2.60 -1.18 16.26
N PHE A 107 2.66 -1.92 17.38
CA PHE A 107 3.15 -1.39 18.65
C PHE A 107 4.61 -1.78 18.88
N GLU A 108 5.36 -0.89 19.49
CA GLU A 108 6.67 -1.14 20.11
C GLU A 108 6.73 -0.52 21.51
N ASN A 109 7.88 -0.56 22.18
CA ASN A 109 8.05 -0.14 23.57
C ASN A 109 7.50 1.27 23.87
N ASP A 110 7.68 2.21 22.95
CA ASP A 110 7.31 3.62 23.15
C ASP A 110 5.87 3.94 22.70
N GLY A 111 5.20 3.02 22.01
CA GLY A 111 3.81 3.17 21.57
C GLY A 111 3.55 2.72 20.13
N ILE A 112 2.50 3.29 19.54
CA ILE A 112 2.06 2.99 18.17
C ILE A 112 3.03 3.58 17.14
N CYS A 113 3.35 2.78 16.12
CA CYS A 113 4.23 3.13 15.00
C CYS A 113 3.57 2.79 13.67
N ALA A 114 3.99 3.50 12.62
CA ALA A 114 3.58 3.21 11.26
C ALA A 114 4.77 3.27 10.29
N ALA A 115 4.83 2.29 9.40
CA ALA A 115 5.65 2.30 8.20
C ALA A 115 4.72 2.36 6.98
N ILE A 116 4.83 3.44 6.20
CA ILE A 116 3.95 3.75 5.08
C ILE A 116 4.80 3.77 3.82
N ARG A 117 4.60 2.80 2.93
CA ARG A 117 5.33 2.68 1.68
C ARG A 117 4.49 3.16 0.51
N ALA A 118 5.02 4.08 -0.30
CA ALA A 118 4.40 4.42 -1.57
C ALA A 118 4.64 3.30 -2.58
N LEU A 119 3.58 2.96 -3.31
CA LEU A 119 3.56 2.03 -4.42
C LEU A 119 3.18 2.82 -5.67
N GLY A 120 3.98 2.66 -6.73
CA GLY A 120 3.63 3.19 -8.05
C GLY A 120 2.39 2.49 -8.58
N LEU A 121 1.47 3.24 -9.21
CA LEU A 121 0.27 2.65 -9.81
C LEU A 121 0.53 1.94 -11.13
N ASP A 122 1.62 2.28 -11.82
CA ASP A 122 1.88 1.75 -13.15
C ASP A 122 2.42 0.32 -13.06
N VAL A 123 1.62 -0.60 -13.58
CA VAL A 123 2.04 -1.98 -13.79
C VAL A 123 3.11 -2.00 -14.87
N PRO A 124 4.31 -2.55 -14.62
CA PRO A 124 5.34 -2.63 -15.64
C PRO A 124 4.87 -3.52 -16.80
N LYS A 125 5.34 -3.21 -18.01
CA LYS A 125 5.09 -4.06 -19.17
C LYS A 125 5.76 -5.41 -18.94
N ILE A 126 5.09 -6.50 -19.31
CA ILE A 126 5.62 -7.85 -19.12
C ILE A 126 6.97 -8.09 -19.80
N GLU A 127 7.25 -7.37 -20.90
CA GLU A 127 8.55 -7.42 -21.58
C GLU A 127 9.68 -6.78 -20.75
N ALA A 128 9.36 -5.87 -19.83
CA ALA A 128 10.34 -5.15 -19.02
C ALA A 128 10.70 -5.87 -17.71
N ILE A 129 9.93 -6.89 -17.28
CA ILE A 129 10.17 -7.59 -16.00
C ILE A 129 11.14 -8.78 -16.10
N GLY A 130 11.68 -9.05 -17.30
CA GLY A 130 12.85 -9.93 -17.45
C GLY A 130 12.59 -11.44 -17.51
N PHE A 131 11.44 -11.88 -18.06
CA PHE A 131 11.26 -13.31 -18.36
C PHE A 131 12.37 -13.82 -19.30
N ALA A 132 13.06 -14.89 -18.90
CA ALA A 132 14.15 -15.50 -19.68
C ALA A 132 13.70 -16.09 -21.03
N ASN A 133 12.40 -16.35 -21.20
CA ASN A 133 11.80 -16.86 -22.41
C ASN A 133 10.38 -16.30 -22.61
N ASN A 134 9.67 -16.81 -23.62
CA ASN A 134 8.33 -16.38 -23.97
C ASN A 134 7.21 -17.16 -23.24
N VAL A 135 7.49 -17.89 -22.16
CA VAL A 135 6.49 -18.74 -21.47
C VAL A 135 5.27 -17.93 -20.99
N TRP A 136 5.46 -16.65 -20.70
CA TRP A 136 4.38 -15.76 -20.33
C TRP A 136 3.31 -15.64 -21.43
N LYS A 137 3.66 -15.83 -22.71
CA LYS A 137 2.70 -15.84 -23.83
C LYS A 137 1.74 -17.01 -23.71
N ASP A 138 2.23 -18.18 -23.28
CA ASP A 138 1.40 -19.36 -23.07
C ASP A 138 0.45 -19.12 -21.89
N ILE A 139 0.98 -18.60 -20.78
CA ILE A 139 0.21 -18.24 -19.59
C ILE A 139 -0.96 -17.30 -19.93
N ILE A 140 -0.71 -16.19 -20.64
CA ILE A 140 -1.78 -15.24 -20.99
C ILE A 140 -2.76 -15.77 -22.04
N ASN A 141 -2.45 -16.89 -22.70
CA ASN A 141 -3.33 -17.55 -23.67
C ASN A 141 -4.17 -18.67 -23.06
N LEU A 142 -3.80 -19.18 -21.88
CA LEU A 142 -4.60 -20.15 -21.13
C LEU A 142 -6.04 -19.64 -20.94
N LYS A 143 -7.01 -20.55 -21.07
CA LYS A 143 -8.45 -20.31 -20.86
C LYS A 143 -8.92 -20.90 -19.54
N HIS A 144 -8.31 -22.03 -19.13
CA HIS A 144 -8.57 -22.74 -17.90
C HIS A 144 -7.27 -23.32 -17.37
N GLY A 145 -7.19 -23.54 -16.06
CA GLY A 145 -6.01 -24.09 -15.39
C GLY A 145 -5.58 -23.26 -14.19
N LEU A 146 -4.50 -23.70 -13.54
CA LEU A 146 -3.89 -23.05 -12.39
C LEU A 146 -2.45 -22.68 -12.73
N VAL A 147 -2.09 -21.41 -12.50
CA VAL A 147 -0.72 -20.91 -12.68
C VAL A 147 -0.22 -20.48 -11.31
N LEU A 148 0.93 -21.04 -10.91
CA LEU A 148 1.56 -20.76 -9.62
C LEU A 148 2.82 -19.94 -9.85
N ILE A 149 2.87 -18.75 -9.25
CA ILE A 149 4.05 -17.89 -9.22
C ILE A 149 4.60 -17.91 -7.80
N THR A 150 5.80 -18.46 -7.64
CA THR A 150 6.42 -18.72 -6.34
C THR A 150 7.75 -17.98 -6.21
N GLY A 151 8.29 -17.92 -5.00
CA GLY A 151 9.53 -17.20 -4.69
C GLY A 151 9.48 -16.51 -3.33
N ILE A 152 10.65 -16.07 -2.84
CA ILE A 152 10.78 -15.36 -1.56
C ILE A 152 10.10 -13.99 -1.56
N THR A 153 9.90 -13.39 -0.39
CA THR A 153 9.42 -12.01 -0.26
C THR A 153 10.35 -11.05 -1.01
N GLY A 154 9.78 -10.11 -1.76
CA GLY A 154 10.56 -9.16 -2.57
C GLY A 154 11.04 -9.69 -3.93
N ALA A 155 10.83 -10.97 -4.27
CA ALA A 155 11.25 -11.54 -5.55
C ALA A 155 10.43 -11.10 -6.78
N GLY A 156 9.56 -10.08 -6.67
CA GLY A 156 8.77 -9.57 -7.79
C GLY A 156 7.53 -10.39 -8.17
N LYS A 157 7.01 -11.23 -7.26
CA LYS A 157 5.81 -12.06 -7.51
C LYS A 157 4.58 -11.23 -7.87
N SER A 158 4.21 -10.27 -7.02
CA SER A 158 3.06 -9.40 -7.26
C SER A 158 3.22 -8.61 -8.57
N THR A 159 4.43 -8.11 -8.83
CA THR A 159 4.78 -7.42 -10.07
C THR A 159 4.58 -8.31 -11.30
N THR A 160 4.96 -9.58 -11.22
CA THR A 160 4.80 -10.57 -12.29
C THR A 160 3.32 -10.87 -12.54
N ILE A 161 2.56 -11.13 -11.48
CA ILE A 161 1.11 -11.37 -11.54
C ILE A 161 0.41 -10.15 -12.15
N ALA A 162 0.72 -8.95 -11.69
CA ALA A 162 0.13 -7.72 -12.19
C ALA A 162 0.45 -7.51 -13.68
N SER A 163 1.70 -7.73 -14.10
CA SER A 163 2.10 -7.60 -15.51
C SER A 163 1.37 -8.58 -16.42
N LEU A 164 1.13 -9.81 -15.96
CA LEU A 164 0.34 -10.82 -16.66
C LEU A 164 -1.13 -10.41 -16.76
N ILE A 165 -1.74 -9.99 -15.65
CA ILE A 165 -3.14 -9.54 -15.60
C ILE A 165 -3.34 -8.32 -16.50
N ASP A 166 -2.44 -7.34 -16.47
CA ASP A 166 -2.50 -6.18 -17.36
C ASP A 166 -2.43 -6.62 -18.82
N ARG A 167 -1.49 -7.50 -19.18
CA ARG A 167 -1.41 -8.02 -20.56
C ARG A 167 -2.68 -8.76 -20.98
N ILE A 168 -3.29 -9.56 -20.10
CA ILE A 168 -4.57 -10.23 -20.37
C ILE A 168 -5.68 -9.20 -20.60
N SER A 169 -5.77 -8.17 -19.75
CA SER A 169 -6.82 -7.14 -19.84
C SER A 169 -6.72 -6.25 -21.08
N ASN A 170 -5.52 -6.12 -21.67
CA ASN A 170 -5.34 -5.47 -22.97
C ASN A 170 -5.73 -6.40 -24.14
N LYS A 171 -5.61 -7.72 -24.00
CA LYS A 171 -5.74 -8.67 -25.13
C LYS A 171 -7.13 -9.30 -25.25
N ARG A 172 -7.87 -9.41 -24.15
CA ARG A 172 -9.08 -10.24 -24.07
C ARG A 172 -10.22 -9.49 -23.40
N ALA A 173 -11.46 -9.77 -23.80
CA ALA A 173 -12.65 -9.32 -23.10
C ALA A 173 -13.14 -10.41 -22.15
N CYS A 174 -12.82 -10.30 -20.87
CA CYS A 174 -13.28 -11.25 -19.84
C CYS A 174 -13.42 -10.57 -18.48
N ARG A 175 -14.01 -11.27 -17.50
CA ARG A 175 -14.05 -10.83 -16.10
C ARG A 175 -12.78 -11.28 -15.38
N ILE A 176 -12.12 -10.38 -14.67
CA ILE A 176 -10.98 -10.66 -13.81
C ILE A 176 -11.38 -10.28 -12.39
N ILE A 177 -11.20 -11.21 -11.45
CA ILE A 177 -11.43 -10.97 -10.02
C ILE A 177 -10.12 -11.22 -9.30
N THR A 178 -9.67 -10.26 -8.49
CA THR A 178 -8.52 -10.43 -7.59
C THR A 178 -8.99 -10.35 -6.15
N ILE A 179 -8.36 -11.15 -5.28
CA ILE A 179 -8.53 -11.09 -3.84
C ILE A 179 -7.12 -10.94 -3.26
N GLU A 180 -6.85 -9.85 -2.57
CA GLU A 180 -5.49 -9.41 -2.19
C GLU A 180 -5.45 -8.96 -0.72
N ASP A 181 -4.28 -9.03 -0.09
CA ASP A 181 -4.07 -8.63 1.32
C ASP A 181 -2.69 -7.96 1.51
N PRO A 182 -2.58 -6.63 1.31
CA PRO A 182 -3.56 -5.74 0.71
C PRO A 182 -3.42 -5.68 -0.83
N ILE A 183 -4.23 -4.86 -1.50
CA ILE A 183 -4.04 -4.59 -2.93
C ILE A 183 -2.73 -3.82 -3.14
N GLU A 184 -1.90 -4.25 -4.09
CA GLU A 184 -0.61 -3.60 -4.39
C GLU A 184 -0.59 -2.79 -5.70
N TYR A 185 -1.33 -3.24 -6.72
CA TYR A 185 -1.43 -2.57 -8.02
C TYR A 185 -2.89 -2.27 -8.34
N ILE A 186 -3.16 -1.12 -8.97
CA ILE A 186 -4.51 -0.77 -9.44
C ILE A 186 -4.60 -0.97 -10.95
N PHE A 187 -5.48 -1.87 -11.38
CA PHE A 187 -5.71 -2.06 -12.81
C PHE A 187 -6.67 -1.01 -13.37
N LYS A 188 -6.28 -0.40 -14.49
CA LYS A 188 -7.20 0.43 -15.28
C LYS A 188 -8.19 -0.50 -16.00
N GLN A 189 -9.45 -0.07 -16.09
CA GLN A 189 -10.44 -0.79 -16.90
C GLN A 189 -10.05 -0.66 -18.38
N LYS A 190 -9.98 -1.78 -19.08
CA LYS A 190 -9.58 -1.87 -20.50
C LYS A 190 -10.60 -2.74 -21.23
N ASN A 191 -10.19 -3.84 -21.84
CA ASN A 191 -11.13 -4.77 -22.48
C ASN A 191 -11.78 -5.72 -21.47
N CYS A 192 -11.15 -5.91 -20.30
CA CYS A 192 -11.71 -6.70 -19.19
C CYS A 192 -12.50 -5.84 -18.20
N LEU A 193 -13.50 -6.47 -17.58
CA LEU A 193 -14.11 -5.99 -16.35
C LEU A 193 -13.31 -6.53 -15.16
N ILE A 194 -12.58 -5.66 -14.47
CA ILE A 194 -11.70 -6.03 -13.37
C ILE A 194 -12.32 -5.62 -12.03
N SER A 195 -12.43 -6.56 -11.09
CA SER A 195 -12.88 -6.31 -9.71
C SER A 195 -11.80 -6.76 -8.73
N GLN A 196 -11.19 -5.80 -8.02
CA GLN A 196 -10.19 -6.09 -6.99
C GLN A 196 -10.84 -6.01 -5.61
N ARG A 197 -10.63 -7.02 -4.78
CA ARG A 197 -11.20 -7.12 -3.43
C ARG A 197 -10.08 -7.26 -2.41
N GLU A 198 -9.98 -6.33 -1.48
CA GLU A 198 -9.02 -6.38 -0.38
C GLU A 198 -9.59 -7.11 0.85
N VAL A 199 -8.79 -8.02 1.41
CA VAL A 199 -9.14 -8.74 2.65
C VAL A 199 -9.12 -7.79 3.85
N GLY A 200 -10.19 -7.80 4.64
CA GLY A 200 -10.43 -6.87 5.75
C GLY A 200 -11.05 -5.53 5.36
N ARG A 201 -11.22 -5.24 4.06
CA ARG A 201 -11.91 -4.03 3.57
C ARG A 201 -13.13 -4.37 2.73
N ASP A 202 -12.93 -5.14 1.67
CA ASP A 202 -13.97 -5.48 0.69
C ASP A 202 -14.52 -6.90 0.91
N VAL A 203 -13.72 -7.77 1.55
CA VAL A 203 -14.10 -9.13 1.99
C VAL A 203 -13.53 -9.43 3.37
N LYS A 204 -14.15 -10.32 4.13
CA LYS A 204 -13.64 -10.68 5.46
C LYS A 204 -12.41 -11.59 5.39
N THR A 205 -12.42 -12.58 4.49
CA THR A 205 -11.37 -13.58 4.32
C THR A 205 -11.16 -13.92 2.85
N PHE A 206 -10.02 -14.54 2.51
CA PHE A 206 -9.80 -15.09 1.17
C PHE A 206 -10.87 -16.11 0.77
N HIS A 207 -11.28 -16.97 1.70
CA HIS A 207 -12.31 -17.97 1.48
C HIS A 207 -13.68 -17.34 1.15
N ASP A 208 -14.07 -16.29 1.87
CA ASP A 208 -15.31 -15.56 1.56
C ASP A 208 -15.24 -14.81 0.23
N GLY A 209 -14.03 -14.41 -0.19
CA GLY A 209 -13.81 -13.76 -1.48
C GLY A 209 -13.94 -14.71 -2.68
N LEU A 210 -13.67 -16.00 -2.48
CA LEU A 210 -13.76 -17.05 -3.51
C LEU A 210 -15.20 -17.54 -3.77
N ARG A 211 -16.12 -17.28 -2.83
CA ARG A 211 -17.56 -17.56 -2.96
C ARG A 211 -18.26 -16.43 -3.71
#